data_AF-A0A963K1A1-F1
#
_entry.id   AF-A0A963K1A1-F1
#
_cell.length_a   1.000
_cell.length_b   1.000
_cell.length_c   1.000
_cell.angle_alpha   90.00
_cell.angle_beta   90.00
_cell.angle_gamma   90.00
#
_symmetry.space_group_name_H-M   'P 1'
#
loop_
_entity.id
_entity.type
_entity.pdbx_description
1 polymer ?
#
loop_
_entity_poly.entity_id
_entity_poly.type
_entity_poly.pdbx_seq_one_letter_code
_entity_poly.pdbx_strand_id
1 'polypeptide(L)'
;TDMTPLINSPGHVKALEYLKDLAQFGPDAQVSWSLGEAWDYFLRGKAVFNFSYGDVAPLAQDESRSNIRGKIGSTILPASDTYWDMNKQEFVTTDTPRKVGNVTGGSWHGVVSSLSDSPETTYAFWSLMATKPISKWLATYGWDGVDPGYSYQFLEPVGEAKLEDYLAAGWDATDVQEYLQAYYDNFNAEVMLPYLRITGTQEYYDILDSNLSAAMSGAKTPQQALDDTAAGWEQVTDRLGREKQLEAYQAAIGWQG
;
A
#
# COMPACT_ATOMS: atom_id res chain seq x y z
N THR A 1 24.10 -2.64 3.64
CA THR A 1 25.03 -3.77 3.85
C THR A 1 25.19 -4.12 5.32
N ASP A 2 24.55 -3.40 6.24
CA ASP A 2 24.79 -3.44 7.69
C ASP A 2 23.52 -3.19 8.53
N MET A 3 22.34 -3.19 7.89
CA MET A 3 21.03 -2.88 8.49
C MET A 3 20.89 -1.46 9.08
N THR A 4 21.82 -0.54 8.81
CA THR A 4 21.69 0.86 9.24
C THR A 4 20.42 1.48 8.62
N PRO A 5 19.46 1.99 9.42
CA PRO A 5 18.25 2.64 8.92
C PRO A 5 18.55 3.85 8.04
N LEU A 6 17.79 4.01 6.96
CA LEU A 6 17.87 5.18 6.07
C LEU A 6 16.64 6.09 6.16
N ILE A 7 15.72 5.77 7.07
CA ILE A 7 14.40 6.40 7.19
C ILE A 7 14.48 7.88 7.57
N ASN A 8 15.58 8.34 8.16
CA ASN A 8 15.83 9.73 8.50
C ASN A 8 16.71 10.47 7.48
N SER A 9 16.90 9.91 6.29
CA SER A 9 17.62 10.60 5.21
C SER A 9 16.84 11.83 4.71
N PRO A 10 17.52 12.82 4.09
CA PRO A 10 16.86 14.05 3.64
C PRO A 10 15.65 13.82 2.74
N GLY A 11 15.67 12.78 1.90
CA GLY A 11 14.54 12.41 1.04
C GLY A 11 13.29 12.00 1.83
N HIS A 12 13.43 11.14 2.85
CA HIS A 12 12.31 10.70 3.67
C HIS A 12 11.79 11.81 4.58
N VAL A 13 12.69 12.63 5.13
CA VAL A 13 12.32 13.83 5.90
C VAL A 13 11.51 14.78 5.02
N LYS A 14 11.96 15.02 3.79
CA LYS A 14 11.23 15.86 2.83
C LYS A 14 9.86 15.30 2.47
N ALA A 15 9.75 13.97 2.34
CA ALA A 15 8.47 13.31 2.11
C ALA A 15 7.49 13.50 3.28
N LEU A 16 7.95 13.37 4.53
CA LEU A 16 7.12 13.60 5.71
C LEU A 16 6.75 15.09 5.89
N GLU A 17 7.67 16.00 5.60
CA GLU A 17 7.36 17.44 5.51
C GLU A 17 6.26 17.71 4.49
N TYR A 18 6.36 17.11 3.30
CA TYR A 18 5.37 17.25 2.25
C TYR A 18 4.01 16.67 2.66
N LEU A 19 3.97 15.49 3.29
CA LEU A 19 2.73 14.90 3.79
C LEU A 19 2.07 15.81 4.84
N LYS A 20 2.86 16.41 5.74
CA LYS A 20 2.38 17.37 6.73
C LYS A 20 1.85 18.65 6.09
N ASP A 21 2.53 19.16 5.07
CA ASP A 21 2.07 20.32 4.29
C ASP A 21 0.76 19.98 3.56
N LEU A 22 0.65 18.80 2.96
CA LEU A 22 -0.57 18.35 2.29
C LEU A 22 -1.76 18.26 3.25
N ALA A 23 -1.52 17.80 4.49
CA ALA A 23 -2.56 17.63 5.50
C ALA A 23 -3.28 18.94 5.88
N GLN A 24 -2.68 20.11 5.65
CA GLN A 24 -3.33 21.40 5.92
C GLN A 24 -4.50 21.69 4.95
N PHE A 25 -4.56 21.00 3.81
CA PHE A 25 -5.60 21.18 2.80
C PHE A 25 -6.79 20.21 2.98
N GLY A 26 -6.73 19.34 3.99
CA GLY A 26 -7.85 18.50 4.40
C GLY A 26 -8.42 18.92 5.76
N PRO A 27 -9.45 18.22 6.27
CA PRO A 27 -10.03 18.52 7.58
C PRO A 27 -9.06 18.19 8.71
N ASP A 28 -8.96 19.04 9.73
CA ASP A 28 -8.08 18.82 10.90
C ASP A 28 -8.26 17.44 11.56
N ALA A 29 -9.50 16.93 11.59
CA ALA A 29 -9.85 15.64 12.16
C ALA A 29 -9.18 14.45 11.43
N GLN A 30 -8.71 14.63 10.19
CA GLN A 30 -8.14 13.55 9.38
C GLN A 30 -6.89 12.93 9.99
N VAL A 31 -6.16 13.69 10.82
CA VAL A 31 -4.96 13.20 11.51
C VAL A 31 -5.28 12.06 12.49
N SER A 32 -6.54 11.97 12.95
CA SER A 32 -7.01 10.91 13.85
C SER A 32 -7.87 9.84 13.18
N TRP A 33 -8.12 9.95 11.88
CA TRP A 33 -9.00 9.01 11.19
C TRP A 33 -8.37 7.63 11.04
N SER A 34 -9.20 6.62 11.22
CA SER A 34 -9.00 5.28 10.68
C SER A 34 -9.34 5.23 9.18
N LEU A 35 -9.00 4.11 8.52
CA LEU A 35 -9.31 3.88 7.11
C LEU A 35 -10.79 4.12 6.79
N GLY A 36 -11.70 3.57 7.60
CA GLY A 36 -13.14 3.67 7.35
C GLY A 36 -13.66 5.11 7.35
N GLU A 37 -13.14 5.97 8.23
CA GLU A 37 -13.52 7.38 8.29
C GLU A 37 -13.03 8.16 7.06
N ALA A 38 -11.79 7.89 6.62
CA ALA A 38 -11.23 8.48 5.40
C ALA A 38 -12.03 8.05 4.16
N TRP A 39 -12.42 6.77 4.07
CA TRP A 39 -13.24 6.25 2.98
C TRP A 39 -14.63 6.88 2.97
N ASP A 40 -15.34 6.86 4.10
CA ASP A 40 -16.68 7.46 4.21
C ASP A 40 -16.66 8.95 3.84
N TYR A 41 -15.61 9.67 4.18
CA TYR A 41 -15.46 11.08 3.81
C TYR A 41 -15.33 11.25 2.28
N PHE A 42 -14.49 10.45 1.62
CA PHE A 42 -14.32 10.46 0.18
C PHE A 42 -15.58 10.00 -0.57
N LEU A 43 -16.19 8.87 -0.18
CA LEU A 43 -17.39 8.29 -0.79
C LEU A 43 -18.61 9.22 -0.76
N ARG A 44 -18.67 10.12 0.23
CA ARG A 44 -19.69 11.18 0.34
C ARG A 44 -19.38 12.42 -0.52
N GLY A 45 -18.33 12.39 -1.32
CA GLY A 45 -17.90 13.47 -2.21
C GLY A 45 -17.25 14.65 -1.50
N LYS A 46 -16.66 14.44 -0.31
CA LYS A 46 -16.07 15.52 0.49
C LYS A 46 -14.56 15.70 0.30
N ALA A 47 -13.92 14.82 -0.47
CA ALA A 47 -12.51 14.93 -0.84
C ALA A 47 -12.34 14.64 -2.33
N VAL A 48 -11.32 15.27 -2.95
CA VAL A 48 -10.97 15.07 -4.37
C VAL A 48 -10.00 13.90 -4.54
N PHE A 49 -9.16 13.64 -3.53
CA PHE A 49 -8.21 12.53 -3.51
C PHE A 49 -8.42 11.67 -2.27
N ASN A 50 -8.23 10.36 -2.43
CA ASN A 50 -8.13 9.40 -1.35
C ASN A 50 -6.97 8.45 -1.67
N PHE A 51 -5.94 8.43 -0.82
CA PHE A 51 -4.82 7.51 -0.95
C PHE A 51 -5.17 6.25 -0.19
N SER A 52 -5.47 5.15 -0.89
CA SER A 52 -5.99 3.93 -0.27
C SER A 52 -5.72 2.68 -1.09
N TYR A 53 -6.07 1.54 -0.49
CA TYR A 53 -6.30 0.24 -1.11
C TYR A 53 -7.49 0.24 -2.07
N GLY A 54 -7.63 -0.86 -2.81
CA GLY A 54 -8.59 -1.00 -3.90
C GLY A 54 -10.03 -1.09 -3.44
N ASP A 55 -10.29 -1.36 -2.17
CA ASP A 55 -11.62 -1.47 -1.55
C ASP A 55 -12.51 -0.24 -1.80
N VAL A 56 -11.93 0.94 -2.02
CA VAL A 56 -12.67 2.17 -2.20
C VAL A 56 -13.46 2.18 -3.52
N ALA A 57 -12.89 1.63 -4.59
CA ALA A 57 -13.54 1.58 -5.91
C ALA A 57 -14.81 0.70 -5.94
N PRO A 58 -14.83 -0.54 -5.40
CA PRO A 58 -16.05 -1.33 -5.26
C PRO A 58 -17.03 -0.69 -4.25
N LEU A 59 -16.54 -0.13 -3.14
CA LEU A 59 -17.41 0.58 -2.19
C LEU A 59 -18.09 1.82 -2.82
N ALA A 60 -17.44 2.46 -3.79
CA ALA A 60 -18.04 3.58 -4.52
C ALA A 60 -19.27 3.18 -5.35
N GLN A 61 -19.41 1.89 -5.69
CA GLN A 61 -20.53 1.37 -6.47
C GLN A 61 -21.80 1.18 -5.63
N ASP A 62 -21.69 1.10 -4.30
CA ASP A 62 -22.83 0.99 -3.38
C ASP A 62 -23.47 2.37 -3.14
N GLU A 63 -24.53 2.66 -3.89
CA GLU A 63 -25.29 3.93 -3.82
C GLU A 63 -26.00 4.15 -2.47
N SER A 64 -26.09 3.14 -1.60
CA SER A 64 -26.61 3.33 -0.23
C SER A 64 -25.59 4.03 0.68
N ARG A 65 -24.31 4.03 0.30
CA ARG A 65 -23.19 4.59 1.08
C ARG A 65 -22.39 5.65 0.31
N SER A 66 -22.40 5.61 -1.01
CA SER A 66 -21.62 6.43 -1.92
C SER A 66 -22.49 7.29 -2.83
N ASN A 67 -22.03 8.52 -3.14
CA ASN A 67 -22.67 9.41 -4.12
C ASN A 67 -21.81 9.59 -5.39
N ILE A 68 -20.76 8.79 -5.54
CA ILE A 68 -19.68 8.98 -6.53
C ILE A 68 -19.52 7.83 -7.52
N ARG A 69 -20.49 6.91 -7.61
CA ARG A 69 -20.55 5.90 -8.69
C ARG A 69 -20.51 6.58 -10.07
N GLY A 70 -19.64 6.09 -10.96
CA GLY A 70 -19.40 6.65 -12.29
C GLY A 70 -18.71 8.02 -12.27
N LYS A 71 -18.09 8.39 -11.15
CA LYS A 71 -17.42 9.69 -10.95
C LYS A 71 -16.05 9.54 -10.30
N ILE A 72 -15.54 8.31 -10.14
CA ILE A 72 -14.22 8.08 -9.56
C ILE A 72 -13.19 7.89 -10.67
N GLY A 73 -12.01 8.48 -10.45
CA GLY A 73 -10.84 8.16 -11.24
C GLY A 73 -9.82 7.39 -10.42
N SER A 74 -9.18 6.40 -11.03
CA SER A 74 -8.17 5.56 -10.37
C SER A 74 -6.83 5.63 -11.09
N THR A 75 -5.75 5.73 -10.31
CA THR A 75 -4.38 5.68 -10.83
C THR A 75 -3.46 5.10 -9.74
N ILE A 76 -2.36 4.47 -10.17
CA ILE A 76 -1.18 4.28 -9.33
C ILE A 76 -0.73 5.63 -8.71
N LEU A 77 -0.15 5.60 -7.51
CA LEU A 77 0.34 6.82 -6.86
C LEU A 77 1.29 7.61 -7.78
N PRO A 78 1.15 8.96 -7.80
CA PRO A 78 2.05 9.80 -8.57
C PRO A 78 3.47 9.74 -8.01
N ALA A 79 4.45 9.98 -8.89
CA ALA A 79 5.86 10.08 -8.53
C ALA A 79 6.28 11.54 -8.40
N SER A 80 7.22 11.81 -7.49
CA SER A 80 7.88 13.11 -7.38
C SER A 80 8.89 13.31 -8.51
N ASP A 81 8.93 14.51 -9.09
CA ASP A 81 9.98 14.94 -10.01
C ASP A 81 11.31 15.20 -9.32
N THR A 82 11.31 15.30 -7.98
CA THR A 82 12.47 15.60 -7.17
C THR A 82 12.68 14.51 -6.14
N TYR A 83 13.87 13.93 -6.11
CA TYR A 83 14.23 12.84 -5.19
C TYR A 83 15.63 13.05 -4.60
N TRP A 84 15.89 12.42 -3.47
CA TRP A 84 17.22 12.41 -2.86
C TRP A 84 18.07 11.30 -3.48
N ASP A 85 19.15 11.68 -4.16
CA ASP A 85 20.10 10.72 -4.73
C ASP A 85 21.07 10.25 -3.63
N MET A 86 20.94 8.98 -3.24
CA MET A 86 21.77 8.39 -2.17
C MET A 86 23.26 8.34 -2.51
N ASN A 87 23.64 8.30 -3.79
CA ASN A 87 25.04 8.25 -4.21
C ASN A 87 25.67 9.63 -4.24
N LYS A 88 24.94 10.62 -4.75
CA LYS A 88 25.42 12.02 -4.84
C LYS A 88 25.23 12.79 -3.54
N GLN A 89 24.34 12.33 -2.67
CA GLN A 89 23.93 13.01 -1.46
C GLN A 89 23.40 14.43 -1.74
N GLU A 90 22.54 14.54 -2.75
CA GLU A 90 21.87 15.79 -3.13
C GLU A 90 20.45 15.52 -3.64
N PHE A 91 19.60 16.56 -3.67
CA PHE A 91 18.32 16.49 -4.35
C PHE A 91 18.53 16.65 -5.86
N VAL A 92 17.92 15.75 -6.63
CA VAL A 92 17.95 15.74 -8.09
C VAL A 92 16.52 15.89 -8.62
N THR A 93 16.34 16.77 -9.59
CA THR A 93 15.08 16.94 -10.32
C THR A 93 15.18 16.24 -11.68
N THR A 94 14.10 15.56 -12.09
CA THR A 94 13.99 14.81 -13.34
C THR A 94 12.68 15.12 -14.07
N ASP A 95 12.73 15.18 -15.39
CA ASP A 95 11.54 15.29 -16.25
C ASP A 95 10.81 13.95 -16.42
N THR A 96 11.40 12.86 -15.93
CA THR A 96 10.84 11.50 -15.99
C THR A 96 10.71 10.87 -14.59
N PRO A 97 9.72 11.31 -13.78
CA PRO A 97 9.45 10.72 -12.47
C PRO A 97 9.18 9.22 -12.56
N ARG A 98 9.83 8.43 -11.70
CA ARG A 98 9.63 6.97 -11.65
C ARG A 98 8.55 6.62 -10.64
N LYS A 99 7.44 6.07 -11.12
CA LYS A 99 6.38 5.52 -10.27
C LYS A 99 6.90 4.28 -9.54
N VAL A 100 6.49 4.15 -8.28
CA VAL A 100 6.79 2.99 -7.45
C VAL A 100 5.49 2.25 -7.19
N GLY A 101 5.44 0.99 -7.58
CA GLY A 101 4.29 0.12 -7.33
C GLY A 101 4.30 -0.45 -5.91
N ASN A 102 3.15 -0.97 -5.49
CA ASN A 102 2.95 -1.65 -4.20
C ASN A 102 3.20 -0.78 -2.95
N VAL A 103 2.90 0.52 -3.05
CA VAL A 103 3.20 1.55 -2.03
C VAL A 103 2.14 1.73 -0.95
N THR A 104 0.88 1.38 -1.22
CA THR A 104 -0.21 1.40 -0.21
C THR A 104 -0.38 0.07 0.49
N GLY A 105 0.20 -1.00 -0.05
CA GLY A 105 0.37 -2.26 0.65
C GLY A 105 -0.37 -3.46 0.04
N GLY A 106 0.38 -4.23 -0.76
CA GLY A 106 0.64 -5.67 -0.63
C GLY A 106 -0.39 -6.71 -1.02
N SER A 107 0.09 -7.76 -1.67
CA SER A 107 -0.60 -9.02 -1.89
C SER A 107 -0.82 -9.77 -0.58
N TRP A 108 -2.05 -9.77 -0.07
CA TRP A 108 -2.43 -10.57 1.10
C TRP A 108 -2.58 -12.03 0.67
N HIS A 109 -2.25 -12.96 1.57
CA HIS A 109 -2.40 -14.39 1.31
C HIS A 109 -2.80 -15.11 2.59
N GLY A 110 -3.58 -16.17 2.42
CA GLY A 110 -3.94 -17.06 3.52
C GLY A 110 -2.70 -17.69 4.13
N VAL A 111 -2.64 -17.70 5.47
CA VAL A 111 -1.57 -18.36 6.23
C VAL A 111 -2.12 -19.60 6.93
N VAL A 112 -1.27 -20.62 7.07
CA VAL A 112 -1.57 -21.82 7.88
C VAL A 112 -0.67 -21.76 9.12
N SER A 113 -1.30 -21.66 10.29
CA SER A 113 -0.56 -21.69 11.56
C SER A 113 0.11 -23.04 11.76
N SER A 114 1.38 -23.03 12.16
CA SER A 114 2.11 -24.23 12.58
C SER A 114 1.53 -24.88 13.86
N LEU A 115 0.66 -24.15 14.57
CA LEU A 115 -0.05 -24.61 15.77
C LEU A 115 -1.49 -25.08 15.48
N SER A 116 -1.92 -25.10 14.21
CA SER A 116 -3.28 -25.50 13.86
C SER A 116 -3.52 -26.98 14.16
N ASP A 117 -4.65 -27.31 14.77
CA ASP A 117 -5.13 -28.69 14.91
C ASP A 117 -5.71 -29.26 13.61
N SER A 118 -5.82 -28.45 12.55
CA SER A 118 -6.39 -28.85 11.25
C SER A 118 -5.69 -28.16 10.06
N PRO A 119 -4.36 -28.28 9.93
CA PRO A 119 -3.59 -27.54 8.93
C PRO A 119 -3.99 -27.90 7.49
N GLU A 120 -4.28 -29.17 7.22
CA GLU A 120 -4.69 -29.63 5.89
C GLU A 120 -6.07 -29.11 5.49
N THR A 121 -7.00 -28.98 6.44
CA THR A 121 -8.31 -28.40 6.18
C THR A 121 -8.19 -26.90 5.91
N THR A 122 -7.36 -26.18 6.68
CA THR A 122 -7.07 -24.77 6.42
C THR A 122 -6.44 -24.58 5.04
N TYR A 123 -5.45 -25.41 4.68
CA TYR A 123 -4.82 -25.38 3.37
C TYR A 123 -5.82 -25.70 2.24
N ALA A 124 -6.69 -26.70 2.42
CA ALA A 124 -7.72 -27.04 1.44
C ALA A 124 -8.71 -25.89 1.24
N PHE A 125 -9.09 -25.19 2.31
CA PHE A 125 -9.93 -23.99 2.23
C PHE A 125 -9.24 -22.88 1.43
N TRP A 126 -7.97 -22.55 1.75
CA TRP A 126 -7.23 -21.55 0.99
C TRP A 126 -7.05 -21.95 -0.48
N SER A 127 -6.82 -23.23 -0.75
CA SER A 127 -6.74 -23.77 -2.11
C SER A 127 -8.05 -23.60 -2.87
N LEU A 128 -9.20 -23.84 -2.23
CA LEU A 128 -10.52 -23.59 -2.80
C LEU A 128 -10.69 -22.10 -3.15
N MET A 129 -10.39 -21.21 -2.21
CA MET A 129 -10.49 -19.75 -2.40
C MET A 129 -9.59 -19.24 -3.54
N ALA A 130 -8.43 -19.86 -3.74
CA ALA A 130 -7.49 -19.52 -4.80
C ALA A 130 -7.88 -20.10 -6.19
N THR A 131 -8.95 -20.89 -6.30
CA THR A 131 -9.40 -21.38 -7.62
C THR A 131 -9.84 -20.21 -8.49
N LYS A 132 -9.52 -20.26 -9.79
CA LYS A 132 -9.85 -19.19 -10.75
C LYS A 132 -11.31 -18.72 -10.67
N PRO A 133 -12.34 -19.59 -10.59
CA PRO A 133 -13.73 -19.12 -10.47
C PRO A 133 -14.01 -18.32 -9.19
N ILE A 134 -13.50 -18.76 -8.03
CA ILE A 134 -13.73 -18.07 -6.76
C ILE A 134 -12.90 -16.78 -6.69
N SER A 135 -11.62 -16.84 -7.03
CA SER A 135 -10.75 -15.67 -7.06
C SER A 135 -11.24 -14.60 -8.03
N LYS A 136 -11.76 -14.99 -9.21
CA LYS A 136 -12.39 -14.05 -10.14
C LYS A 136 -13.65 -13.43 -9.53
N TRP A 137 -14.51 -14.25 -8.93
CA TRP A 137 -15.74 -13.76 -8.29
C TRP A 137 -15.45 -12.73 -7.20
N LEU A 138 -14.53 -13.02 -6.27
CA LEU A 138 -14.17 -12.11 -5.19
C LEU A 138 -13.68 -10.76 -5.73
N ALA A 139 -12.68 -10.77 -6.64
CA ALA A 139 -12.16 -9.54 -7.24
C ALA A 139 -13.19 -8.76 -8.07
N THR A 140 -14.20 -9.42 -8.63
CA THR A 140 -15.29 -8.76 -9.36
C THR A 140 -16.23 -7.99 -8.43
N TYR A 141 -16.49 -8.47 -7.22
CA TYR A 141 -17.35 -7.76 -6.25
C TYR A 141 -16.55 -6.79 -5.36
N GLY A 142 -15.32 -7.14 -5.01
CA GLY A 142 -14.28 -6.25 -4.47
C GLY A 142 -14.48 -5.70 -3.05
N TRP A 143 -15.69 -5.75 -2.47
CA TRP A 143 -15.93 -5.30 -1.09
C TRP A 143 -15.43 -6.28 -0.01
N ASP A 144 -14.95 -7.45 -0.43
CA ASP A 144 -14.44 -8.52 0.45
C ASP A 144 -12.94 -8.42 0.76
N GLY A 145 -12.26 -7.40 0.22
CA GLY A 145 -10.83 -7.16 0.40
C GLY A 145 -9.92 -7.97 -0.53
N VAL A 146 -10.47 -8.69 -1.52
CA VAL A 146 -9.68 -9.33 -2.57
C VAL A 146 -9.59 -8.42 -3.78
N ASP A 147 -8.43 -7.82 -3.97
CA ASP A 147 -8.14 -6.98 -5.11
C ASP A 147 -7.71 -7.78 -6.39
N PRO A 148 -7.86 -7.19 -7.59
CA PRO A 148 -7.35 -7.75 -8.84
C PRO A 148 -5.82 -7.90 -8.83
N GLY A 149 -5.33 -9.12 -9.05
CA GLY A 149 -3.91 -9.44 -9.10
C GLY A 149 -3.51 -10.49 -10.14
N TYR A 150 -4.48 -11.10 -10.83
CA TYR A 150 -4.23 -12.13 -11.85
C TYR A 150 -4.82 -11.74 -13.21
N SER A 151 -4.21 -12.22 -14.30
CA SER A 151 -4.64 -11.93 -15.69
C SER A 151 -6.13 -12.13 -15.93
N TYR A 152 -6.75 -13.14 -15.31
CA TYR A 152 -8.19 -13.42 -15.48
C TYR A 152 -9.14 -12.48 -14.73
N GLN A 153 -8.61 -11.51 -13.98
CA GLN A 153 -9.36 -10.45 -13.30
C GLN A 153 -9.26 -9.11 -14.05
N PHE A 154 -8.25 -8.93 -14.91
CA PHE A 154 -8.11 -7.72 -15.73
C PHE A 154 -8.87 -7.83 -17.06
N LEU A 155 -9.34 -6.70 -17.57
CA LEU A 155 -9.97 -6.63 -18.90
C LEU A 155 -8.92 -6.79 -20.01
N GLU A 156 -9.39 -7.13 -21.20
CA GLU A 156 -8.59 -7.04 -22.44
C GLU A 156 -8.04 -5.61 -22.62
N PRO A 157 -6.81 -5.44 -23.17
CA PRO A 157 -5.95 -6.47 -23.76
C PRO A 157 -4.96 -7.13 -22.79
N VAL A 158 -4.96 -6.73 -21.51
CA VAL A 158 -3.97 -7.19 -20.52
C VAL A 158 -4.44 -8.38 -19.69
N GLY A 159 -5.70 -8.80 -19.87
CA GLY A 159 -6.31 -9.89 -19.15
C GLY A 159 -7.48 -10.54 -19.87
N GLU A 160 -8.13 -11.50 -19.20
CA GLU A 160 -9.19 -12.35 -19.78
C GLU A 160 -10.60 -11.99 -19.30
N ALA A 161 -10.72 -11.07 -18.33
CA ALA A 161 -12.00 -10.68 -17.76
C ALA A 161 -12.85 -9.92 -18.79
N LYS A 162 -14.16 -10.02 -18.61
CA LYS A 162 -15.15 -9.39 -19.49
C LYS A 162 -15.81 -8.25 -18.73
N LEU A 163 -15.99 -7.11 -19.39
CA LEU A 163 -16.59 -5.93 -18.77
C LEU A 163 -18.00 -6.26 -18.25
N GLU A 164 -18.71 -7.10 -18.97
CA GLU A 164 -20.04 -7.59 -18.63
C GLU A 164 -20.11 -8.28 -17.27
N ASP A 165 -19.03 -8.96 -16.84
CA ASP A 165 -18.97 -9.62 -15.52
C ASP A 165 -19.04 -8.57 -14.39
N TYR A 166 -18.33 -7.46 -14.55
CA TYR A 166 -18.29 -6.36 -13.58
C TYR A 166 -19.58 -5.53 -13.62
N LEU A 167 -20.13 -5.27 -14.80
CA LEU A 167 -21.43 -4.58 -14.93
C LEU A 167 -22.55 -5.39 -14.26
N ALA A 168 -22.53 -6.72 -14.39
CA ALA A 168 -23.47 -7.61 -13.70
C ALA A 168 -23.30 -7.58 -12.17
N ALA A 169 -22.09 -7.29 -11.67
CA ALA A 169 -21.80 -7.08 -10.25
C ALA A 169 -22.11 -5.64 -9.76
N GLY A 170 -22.63 -4.76 -10.63
CA GLY A 170 -23.08 -3.42 -10.26
C GLY A 170 -22.06 -2.31 -10.49
N TRP A 171 -20.94 -2.58 -11.15
CA TRP A 171 -19.97 -1.54 -11.48
C TRP A 171 -20.49 -0.56 -12.52
N ASP A 172 -20.03 0.68 -12.44
CA ASP A 172 -19.97 1.59 -13.58
C ASP A 172 -18.84 1.17 -14.55
N ALA A 173 -19.07 1.37 -15.85
CA ALA A 173 -18.15 0.93 -16.91
C ALA A 173 -16.84 1.71 -16.94
N THR A 174 -16.86 3.02 -16.66
CA THR A 174 -15.66 3.85 -16.65
C THR A 174 -14.86 3.60 -15.38
N ASP A 175 -15.53 3.55 -14.23
CA ASP A 175 -14.90 3.29 -12.93
C ASP A 175 -14.07 1.98 -12.97
N VAL A 176 -14.65 0.89 -13.49
CA VAL A 176 -13.95 -0.41 -13.54
C VAL A 176 -12.77 -0.42 -14.51
N GLN A 177 -12.86 0.29 -15.65
CA GLN A 177 -11.76 0.39 -16.60
C GLN A 177 -10.55 1.09 -15.98
N GLU A 178 -10.78 2.23 -15.33
CA GLU A 178 -9.71 2.99 -14.68
C GLU A 178 -9.16 2.26 -13.45
N TYR A 179 -10.02 1.63 -12.64
CA TYR A 179 -9.63 0.84 -11.47
C TYR A 179 -8.70 -0.33 -11.87
N LEU A 180 -9.11 -1.14 -12.84
CA LEU A 180 -8.32 -2.29 -13.28
C LEU A 180 -7.01 -1.86 -13.97
N GLN A 181 -7.01 -0.77 -14.73
CA GLN A 181 -5.78 -0.23 -15.31
C GLN A 181 -4.83 0.27 -14.23
N ALA A 182 -5.32 0.99 -13.21
CA ALA A 182 -4.51 1.46 -12.10
C ALA A 182 -3.84 0.30 -11.33
N TYR A 183 -4.59 -0.78 -11.10
CA TYR A 183 -4.08 -1.99 -10.48
C TYR A 183 -3.03 -2.70 -11.34
N TYR A 184 -3.28 -2.80 -12.63
CA TYR A 184 -2.31 -3.36 -13.58
C TYR A 184 -1.01 -2.56 -13.57
N ASP A 185 -1.10 -1.23 -13.68
CA ASP A 185 0.07 -0.34 -13.64
C ASP A 185 0.82 -0.43 -12.30
N ASN A 186 0.09 -0.52 -11.18
CA ASN A 186 0.67 -0.66 -9.85
C ASN A 186 1.44 -1.97 -9.67
N PHE A 187 0.90 -3.10 -10.13
CA PHE A 187 1.57 -4.40 -9.98
C PHE A 187 2.61 -4.71 -11.07
N ASN A 188 2.64 -3.94 -12.15
CA ASN A 188 3.63 -4.06 -13.23
C ASN A 188 4.59 -2.86 -13.30
N ALA A 189 4.65 -2.02 -12.26
CA ALA A 189 5.62 -0.95 -12.18
C ALA A 189 7.05 -1.49 -12.21
N GLU A 190 7.95 -0.80 -12.91
CA GLU A 190 9.37 -1.19 -13.01
C GLU A 190 10.05 -1.26 -11.64
N VAL A 191 9.68 -0.33 -10.76
CA VAL A 191 10.16 -0.27 -9.38
C VAL A 191 9.00 -0.62 -8.46
N MET A 192 9.22 -1.61 -7.59
CA MET A 192 8.25 -2.07 -6.62
C MET A 192 8.79 -1.86 -5.21
N LEU A 193 7.96 -1.36 -4.30
CA LEU A 193 8.30 -1.32 -2.88
C LEU A 193 8.10 -2.73 -2.27
N PRO A 194 9.18 -3.41 -1.81
CA PRO A 194 9.02 -4.67 -1.11
C PRO A 194 8.56 -4.45 0.33
N TYR A 195 7.88 -5.45 0.87
CA TYR A 195 7.58 -5.50 2.31
C TYR A 195 8.83 -5.82 3.13
N LEU A 196 8.88 -5.25 4.33
CA LEU A 196 9.86 -5.64 5.34
C LEU A 196 9.51 -7.04 5.86
N ARG A 197 10.15 -8.09 5.32
CA ARG A 197 9.86 -9.49 5.65
C ARG A 197 10.97 -10.09 6.52
N ILE A 198 11.19 -9.51 7.70
CA ILE A 198 12.19 -9.97 8.67
C ILE A 198 11.55 -10.24 10.03
N THR A 199 12.32 -10.80 10.97
CA THR A 199 11.78 -11.05 12.31
C THR A 199 11.52 -9.73 13.02
N GLY A 200 10.38 -9.61 13.69
CA GLY A 200 10.02 -8.40 14.44
C GLY A 200 9.45 -7.26 13.58
N THR A 201 9.16 -7.48 12.29
CA THR A 201 8.59 -6.46 11.37
C THR A 201 7.49 -5.60 12.00
N GLN A 202 6.56 -6.19 12.76
CA GLN A 202 5.48 -5.44 13.41
C GLN A 202 6.02 -4.34 14.34
N GLU A 203 7.06 -4.64 15.12
CA GLU A 203 7.66 -3.69 16.05
C GLU A 203 8.38 -2.55 15.30
N TYR A 204 9.00 -2.83 14.15
CA TYR A 204 9.54 -1.78 13.27
C TYR A 204 8.43 -0.84 12.80
N TYR A 205 7.28 -1.38 12.37
CA TYR A 205 6.14 -0.57 11.94
C TYR A 205 5.51 0.21 13.10
N ASP A 206 5.30 -0.39 14.27
CA ASP A 206 4.73 0.29 15.43
C ASP A 206 5.59 1.51 15.86
N ILE A 207 6.93 1.37 15.81
CA ILE A 207 7.87 2.47 16.09
C ILE A 207 7.71 3.58 15.04
N LEU A 208 7.61 3.24 13.76
CA LEU A 208 7.40 4.20 12.69
C LEU A 208 6.06 4.93 12.85
N ASP A 209 4.97 4.19 12.99
CA ASP A 209 3.61 4.72 13.08
C ASP A 209 3.44 5.70 14.25
N SER A 210 3.99 5.36 15.41
CA SER A 210 3.97 6.23 16.59
C SER A 210 4.70 7.56 16.32
N ASN A 211 5.86 7.51 15.68
CA ASN A 211 6.64 8.70 15.35
C ASN A 211 6.03 9.53 14.23
N LEU A 212 5.47 8.89 13.19
CA LEU A 212 4.71 9.57 12.14
C LEU A 212 3.49 10.29 12.73
N SER A 213 2.73 9.62 13.60
CA SER A 213 1.60 10.23 14.30
C SER A 213 2.04 11.45 15.14
N ALA A 214 3.16 11.35 15.85
CA ALA A 214 3.73 12.48 16.60
C ALA A 214 4.17 13.64 15.69
N ALA A 215 4.70 13.37 14.50
CA ALA A 215 5.03 14.42 13.52
C ALA A 215 3.80 15.11 12.94
N MET A 216 2.78 14.32 12.58
CA MET A 216 1.53 14.78 11.98
C MET A 216 0.68 15.60 12.96
N SER A 217 0.67 15.23 14.24
CA SER A 217 0.04 16.01 15.31
C SER A 217 0.87 17.23 15.75
N GLY A 218 2.10 17.38 15.25
CA GLY A 218 2.99 18.49 15.58
C GLY A 218 3.77 18.35 16.90
N ALA A 219 3.66 17.21 17.58
CA ALA A 219 4.45 16.91 18.78
C ALA A 219 5.95 16.73 18.49
N LYS A 220 6.32 16.36 17.25
CA LYS A 220 7.70 16.28 16.76
C LYS A 220 7.86 16.99 15.42
N THR A 221 9.08 17.42 15.11
CA THR A 221 9.43 17.78 13.74
C THR A 221 9.57 16.51 12.89
N PRO A 222 9.42 16.58 11.55
CA PRO A 222 9.68 15.44 10.67
C PRO A 222 11.07 14.81 10.89
N GLN A 223 12.12 15.63 10.97
CA GLN A 223 13.48 15.15 11.25
C GLN A 223 13.54 14.39 12.59
N GLN A 224 13.03 14.97 13.68
CA GLN A 224 13.08 14.35 15.00
C GLN A 224 12.30 13.02 15.03
N ALA A 225 11.12 12.96 14.41
CA ALA A 225 10.33 11.74 14.35
C ALA A 225 11.07 10.61 13.61
N LEU A 226 11.71 10.92 12.49
CA LEU A 226 12.43 9.91 11.71
C LEU A 226 13.77 9.55 12.37
N ASP A 227 14.45 10.47 13.05
CA ASP A 227 15.63 10.17 13.87
C ASP A 227 15.29 9.21 15.02
N ASP A 228 14.19 9.48 15.73
CA ASP A 228 13.71 8.60 16.81
C ASP A 228 13.29 7.23 16.27
N THR A 229 12.72 7.19 15.05
CA THR A 229 12.41 5.93 14.35
C THR A 229 13.67 5.15 14.04
N ALA A 230 14.69 5.80 13.44
CA ALA A 230 15.96 5.17 13.13
C ALA A 230 16.63 4.62 14.39
N ALA A 231 16.69 5.39 15.48
CA ALA A 231 17.25 4.95 16.75
C ALA A 231 16.49 3.77 17.35
N GLY A 232 15.15 3.76 17.26
CA GLY A 232 14.33 2.62 17.69
C GLY A 232 14.61 1.36 16.87
N TRP A 233 14.70 1.49 15.55
CA TRP A 233 15.01 0.37 14.65
C TRP A 233 16.41 -0.20 14.90
N GLU A 234 17.40 0.61 15.26
CA GLU A 234 18.72 0.11 15.66
C GLU A 234 18.62 -0.78 16.91
N GLN A 235 17.85 -0.36 17.91
CA GLN A 235 17.65 -1.16 19.15
C GLN A 235 16.97 -2.50 18.86
N VAL A 236 15.95 -2.51 18.00
CA VAL A 236 15.26 -3.75 17.58
C VAL A 236 16.22 -4.65 16.83
N THR A 237 16.99 -4.09 15.89
CA THR A 237 17.96 -4.82 15.07
C THR A 237 19.05 -5.48 15.92
N ASP A 238 19.61 -4.74 16.88
CA ASP A 238 20.66 -5.26 17.76
C ASP A 238 20.12 -6.31 18.73
N ARG A 239 18.92 -6.09 19.30
CA ARG A 239 18.28 -7.04 20.22
C ARG A 239 17.93 -8.36 19.54
N LEU A 240 17.47 -8.32 18.28
CA LEU A 240 17.13 -9.52 17.49
C LEU A 240 18.37 -10.16 16.83
N GLY A 241 19.50 -9.44 16.80
CA GLY A 241 20.77 -9.87 16.23
C GLY A 241 20.95 -9.34 14.81
N ARG A 242 21.82 -8.34 14.65
CA ARG A 242 22.05 -7.62 13.40
C ARG A 242 22.42 -8.51 12.21
N GLU A 243 23.33 -9.47 12.40
CA GLU A 243 23.74 -10.38 11.32
C GLU A 243 22.57 -11.23 10.81
N LYS A 244 21.73 -11.73 11.72
CA LYS A 244 20.52 -12.50 11.35
C LYS A 244 19.50 -11.64 10.62
N GLN A 245 19.32 -10.39 11.06
CA GLN A 245 18.43 -9.46 10.39
C GLN A 245 18.95 -9.10 8.99
N LEU A 246 20.25 -8.90 8.84
CA LEU A 246 20.88 -8.64 7.55
C LEU A 246 20.67 -9.81 6.58
N GLU A 247 20.93 -11.04 7.03
CA GLU A 247 20.73 -12.26 6.24
C GLU A 247 19.26 -12.40 5.82
N ALA A 248 18.33 -12.24 6.76
CA ALA A 248 16.89 -12.30 6.49
C ALA A 248 16.45 -11.20 5.51
N TYR A 249 16.95 -9.97 5.67
CA TYR A 249 16.61 -8.86 4.80
C TYR A 249 17.14 -9.07 3.38
N GLN A 250 18.40 -9.51 3.24
CA GLN A 250 19.00 -9.85 1.94
C GLN A 250 18.23 -10.96 1.23
N ALA A 251 17.85 -12.02 1.95
CA ALA A 251 17.02 -13.08 1.42
C ALA A 251 15.63 -12.56 1.01
N ALA A 252 15.01 -11.71 1.83
CA ALA A 252 13.70 -11.12 1.57
C ALA A 252 13.66 -10.24 0.32
N ILE A 253 14.74 -9.54 -0.02
CA ILE A 253 14.81 -8.70 -1.22
C ILE A 253 15.46 -9.40 -2.42
N GLY A 254 15.86 -10.67 -2.29
CA GLY A 254 16.53 -11.43 -3.34
C GLY A 254 17.90 -10.87 -3.71
N TRP A 255 18.64 -10.32 -2.74
CA TRP A 255 19.96 -9.73 -2.97
C TRP A 255 20.96 -10.77 -3.48
N GLN A 256 21.67 -10.43 -4.57
CA GLN A 256 22.68 -11.25 -5.22
C GLN A 256 24.01 -10.47 -5.29
N GLY A 257 24.73 -10.43 -4.17
CA GLY A 257 26.19 -10.16 -4.09
C GLY A 257 26.77 -9.14 -5.05
#